data_AF-A0A6V7UQV3-F1
#
_entry.id   AF-A0A6V7UQV3-F1
#
_cell.length_a   1.000
_cell.length_b   1.000
_cell.length_c   1.000
_cell.angle_alpha   90.00
_cell.angle_beta   90.00
_cell.angle_gamma   90.00
#
_symmetry.space_group_name_H-M   'P 1'
#
loop_
_entity.id
_entity.type
_entity.pdbx_description
1 polymer ?
#
loop_
_entity_poly.entity_id
_entity_poly.type
_entity_poly.pdbx_seq_one_letter_code
_entity_poly.pdbx_strand_id
1 'polypeptide(L)'
;MKVVRCWLERLFICTFDHAEFKDYIFNPEMIKILFDSEKYIPTQFRAKYGTLTYRNLNIKNLLKFTLDHLIIKNELGIKFKCFDKKERSNNYILELLSNGGKNIHLIRFNIEKQALLDLIIKHIETKDCSTFISYIEIILNQDKTVIKENIILNSRNPKILFKIYRDEMCGHILIVKKVDGEL
;
A
#
# COMPACT_ATOMS: atom_id res chain seq x y z
N MET A 1 -25.97 -10.36 13.42
CA MET A 1 -25.06 -9.18 13.48
C MET A 1 -24.31 -9.04 14.81
N LYS A 2 -24.95 -9.17 15.99
CA LYS A 2 -24.27 -9.04 17.31
C LYS A 2 -23.03 -9.93 17.49
N VAL A 3 -23.07 -11.17 17.01
CA VAL A 3 -21.92 -12.10 17.03
C VAL A 3 -20.74 -11.55 16.23
N VAL A 4 -20.98 -11.14 14.98
CA VAL A 4 -19.95 -10.55 14.10
C VAL A 4 -19.35 -9.30 14.74
N ARG A 5 -20.19 -8.43 15.30
CA ARG A 5 -19.75 -7.24 16.02
C ARG A 5 -18.84 -7.57 17.20
N CYS A 6 -19.25 -8.49 18.07
CA CYS A 6 -18.44 -8.92 19.23
C CYS A 6 -17.08 -9.47 18.81
N TRP A 7 -17.03 -10.27 17.73
CA TRP A 7 -15.75 -10.76 17.20
C TRP A 7 -14.88 -9.65 16.63
N LEU A 8 -15.44 -8.71 15.85
CA LEU A 8 -14.68 -7.59 15.30
C LEU A 8 -14.13 -6.68 16.40
N GLU A 9 -14.94 -6.38 17.41
CA GLU A 9 -14.52 -5.59 18.58
C GLU A 9 -13.31 -6.24 19.28
N ARG A 10 -13.36 -7.55 19.49
CA ARG A 10 -12.21 -8.31 20.03
C ARG A 10 -11.00 -8.26 19.12
N LEU A 11 -11.18 -8.33 17.80
CA LEU A 11 -10.06 -8.25 16.87
C LEU A 11 -9.42 -6.85 16.83
N PHE A 12 -10.20 -5.79 16.99
CA PHE A 12 -9.70 -4.42 16.95
C PHE A 12 -8.84 -4.02 18.16
N ILE A 13 -9.07 -4.65 19.32
CA ILE A 13 -8.25 -4.44 20.52
C ILE A 13 -6.97 -5.29 20.51
N CYS A 14 -6.82 -6.20 19.56
CA CYS A 14 -5.63 -7.04 19.42
C CYS A 14 -4.58 -6.40 18.50
N THR A 15 -3.33 -6.80 18.69
CA THR A 15 -2.24 -6.56 17.73
C THR A 15 -1.66 -7.89 17.31
N PHE A 16 -1.59 -8.11 16.00
CA PHE A 16 -1.11 -9.36 15.42
C PHE A 16 0.33 -9.21 14.94
N ASP A 17 1.07 -10.32 14.93
CA ASP A 17 2.36 -10.33 14.27
C ASP A 17 2.17 -10.29 12.74
N HIS A 18 1.24 -11.10 12.23
CA HIS A 18 0.93 -11.21 10.80
C HIS A 18 -0.59 -11.16 10.57
N ALA A 19 -1.01 -10.49 9.50
CA ALA A 19 -2.38 -10.50 9.00
C ALA A 19 -2.41 -10.78 7.50
N GLU A 20 -3.05 -11.90 7.10
CA GLU A 20 -3.23 -12.26 5.69
C GLU A 20 -4.69 -12.05 5.27
N PHE A 21 -4.89 -11.24 4.24
CA PHE A 21 -6.19 -10.99 3.62
C PHE A 21 -6.17 -11.56 2.21
N LYS A 22 -6.69 -12.78 2.07
CA LYS A 22 -6.69 -13.54 0.82
C LYS A 22 -8.10 -13.69 0.29
N ASP A 23 -8.33 -13.21 -0.94
CA ASP A 23 -9.57 -13.40 -1.70
C ASP A 23 -10.84 -12.92 -0.98
N TYR A 24 -10.69 -12.13 0.09
CA TYR A 24 -11.75 -11.75 1.01
C TYR A 24 -12.25 -10.34 0.72
N ILE A 25 -13.57 -10.18 0.70
CA ILE A 25 -14.24 -8.90 0.48
C ILE A 25 -14.64 -8.35 1.85
N PHE A 26 -13.75 -7.63 2.52
CA PHE A 26 -14.20 -6.72 3.57
C PHE A 26 -15.00 -5.59 2.90
N ASN A 27 -16.27 -5.45 3.28
CA ASN A 27 -17.05 -4.28 2.93
C ASN A 27 -16.83 -3.22 4.03
N PRO A 28 -16.12 -2.11 3.77
CA PRO A 28 -15.90 -1.06 4.76
C PRO A 28 -17.21 -0.49 5.31
N GLU A 29 -18.27 -0.48 4.50
CA GLU A 29 -19.59 -0.02 4.94
C GLU A 29 -20.21 -0.93 6.01
N MET A 30 -19.82 -2.22 6.05
CA MET A 30 -20.25 -3.11 7.12
C MET A 30 -19.65 -2.70 8.47
N ILE A 31 -18.38 -2.27 8.50
CA ILE A 31 -17.74 -1.80 9.73
C ILE A 31 -18.45 -0.53 10.20
N LYS A 32 -18.75 0.40 9.29
CA LYS A 32 -19.56 1.58 9.63
C LYS A 32 -20.92 1.19 10.19
N ILE A 33 -21.70 0.36 9.51
CA ILE A 33 -23.03 -0.06 10.00
C ILE A 33 -22.97 -0.70 11.40
N LEU A 34 -21.91 -1.47 11.70
CA LEU A 34 -21.78 -2.14 12.99
C LEU A 34 -21.30 -1.22 14.13
N PHE A 35 -20.59 -0.13 13.82
CA PHE A 35 -19.86 0.70 14.78
C PHE A 35 -20.09 2.23 14.66
N ASP A 36 -20.92 2.72 13.73
CA ASP A 36 -21.10 4.16 13.43
C ASP A 36 -21.56 4.99 14.64
N SER A 37 -22.29 4.38 15.56
CA SER A 37 -22.82 5.04 16.75
C SER A 37 -21.77 5.22 17.86
N GLU A 38 -20.57 4.65 17.74
CA GLU A 38 -19.63 4.51 18.86
C GLU A 38 -18.30 5.18 18.58
N LYS A 39 -18.09 6.34 19.21
CA LYS A 39 -16.86 7.13 19.08
C LYS A 39 -15.63 6.50 19.76
N TYR A 40 -15.82 5.48 20.60
CA TYR A 40 -14.79 4.99 21.52
C TYR A 40 -14.18 3.64 21.14
N ILE A 41 -14.76 2.89 20.21
CA ILE A 41 -14.20 1.60 19.79
C ILE A 41 -13.22 1.84 18.63
N PRO A 42 -11.93 1.48 18.78
CA PRO A 42 -11.02 1.47 17.65
C PRO A 42 -11.57 0.54 16.58
N THR A 43 -11.69 0.99 15.34
CA THR A 43 -12.17 0.17 14.21
C THR A 43 -11.04 -0.25 13.29
N GLN A 44 -9.84 -0.39 13.88
CA GLN A 44 -8.58 -0.62 13.17
C GLN A 44 -8.02 -1.99 13.51
N PHE A 45 -7.71 -2.77 12.49
CA PHE A 45 -6.88 -3.95 12.58
C PHE A 45 -5.41 -3.55 12.65
N ARG A 46 -4.68 -4.07 13.63
CA ARG A 46 -3.27 -3.75 13.87
C ARG A 46 -2.43 -4.99 13.65
N ALA A 47 -1.42 -4.89 12.79
CA ALA A 47 -0.45 -5.94 12.60
C ALA A 47 0.97 -5.39 12.42
N LYS A 48 2.00 -6.20 12.70
CA LYS A 48 3.37 -5.84 12.29
C LYS A 48 3.54 -6.02 10.78
N TYR A 49 3.09 -7.15 10.27
CA TYR A 49 3.19 -7.52 8.86
C TYR A 49 1.79 -7.80 8.29
N GLY A 50 1.55 -7.33 7.07
CA GLY A 50 0.30 -7.54 6.35
C GLY A 50 0.56 -8.16 4.97
N THR A 51 -0.34 -9.01 4.50
CA THR A 51 -0.36 -9.43 3.10
C THR A 51 -1.76 -9.31 2.53
N LEU A 52 -1.88 -8.58 1.42
CA LEU A 52 -3.10 -8.45 0.63
C LEU A 52 -2.93 -9.24 -0.67
N THR A 53 -3.80 -10.21 -0.90
CA THR A 53 -3.80 -10.99 -2.15
C THR A 53 -5.05 -10.69 -2.96
N TYR A 54 -4.87 -10.22 -4.19
CA TYR A 54 -5.92 -9.71 -5.07
C TYR A 54 -6.24 -10.69 -6.19
N ARG A 55 -7.50 -11.12 -6.30
CA ARG A 55 -8.03 -11.92 -7.42
C ARG A 55 -9.20 -11.28 -8.18
N ASN A 56 -9.78 -10.17 -7.72
CA ASN A 56 -11.09 -9.69 -8.20
C ASN A 56 -11.19 -8.16 -8.39
N LEU A 57 -12.26 -7.70 -9.06
CA LEU A 57 -12.63 -6.33 -9.43
C LEU A 57 -12.87 -5.36 -8.25
N ASN A 58 -12.90 -5.83 -7.00
CA ASN A 58 -13.25 -4.99 -5.85
C ASN A 58 -12.05 -4.34 -5.14
N ILE A 59 -11.01 -4.01 -5.92
CA ILE A 59 -9.80 -3.33 -5.41
C ILE A 59 -10.14 -2.02 -4.66
N LYS A 60 -11.20 -1.33 -5.07
CA LYS A 60 -11.68 -0.10 -4.43
C LYS A 60 -12.05 -0.31 -2.96
N ASN A 61 -12.87 -1.32 -2.65
CA ASN A 61 -13.28 -1.56 -1.26
C ASN A 61 -12.12 -2.04 -0.39
N LEU A 62 -11.22 -2.86 -0.97
CA LEU A 62 -10.05 -3.33 -0.25
C LEU A 62 -9.07 -2.19 0.03
N LEU A 63 -8.88 -1.27 -0.93
CA LEU A 63 -8.10 -0.06 -0.73
C LEU A 63 -8.69 0.78 0.41
N LYS A 64 -9.99 1.05 0.33
CA LYS A 64 -10.70 1.82 1.35
C LYS A 64 -10.56 1.18 2.72
N PHE A 65 -10.73 -0.14 2.80
CA PHE A 65 -10.47 -0.90 4.03
C PHE A 65 -9.03 -0.73 4.53
N THR A 66 -8.05 -0.81 3.63
CA THR A 66 -6.63 -0.67 3.97
C THR A 66 -6.31 0.72 4.53
N LEU A 67 -6.87 1.78 3.92
CA LEU A 67 -6.65 3.17 4.33
C LEU A 67 -7.39 3.52 5.63
N ASP A 68 -8.60 3.00 5.82
CA ASP A 68 -9.48 3.39 6.92
C ASP A 68 -9.32 2.50 8.16
N HIS A 69 -9.03 1.20 7.96
CA HIS A 69 -9.16 0.17 8.99
C HIS A 69 -7.91 -0.68 9.19
N LEU A 70 -6.81 -0.45 8.48
CA LEU A 70 -5.58 -1.23 8.67
C LEU A 70 -4.41 -0.34 9.12
N ILE A 71 -3.72 -0.78 10.17
CA ILE A 71 -2.46 -0.20 10.63
C ILE A 71 -1.40 -1.30 10.57
N ILE A 72 -0.38 -1.08 9.74
CA ILE A 72 0.72 -1.99 9.52
C ILE A 72 2.02 -1.32 9.97
N LYS A 73 2.63 -1.87 11.01
CA LYS A 73 3.82 -1.26 11.61
C LYS A 73 5.04 -1.33 10.69
N ASN A 74 5.27 -2.49 10.08
CA ASN A 74 6.50 -2.77 9.34
C ASN A 74 6.22 -2.80 7.84
N GLU A 75 5.59 -3.87 7.33
CA GLU A 75 5.47 -4.12 5.89
C GLU A 75 4.09 -4.60 5.49
N LEU A 76 3.55 -4.01 4.42
CA LEU A 76 2.39 -4.51 3.71
C LEU A 76 2.80 -5.08 2.34
N GLY A 77 2.74 -6.40 2.21
CA GLY A 77 2.89 -7.09 0.94
C GLY A 77 1.59 -7.07 0.13
N ILE A 78 1.68 -6.74 -1.15
CA ILE A 78 0.55 -6.69 -2.09
C ILE A 78 0.85 -7.61 -3.25
N LYS A 79 0.04 -8.68 -3.38
CA LYS A 79 0.18 -9.72 -4.40
C LYS A 79 -1.00 -9.68 -5.36
N PHE A 80 -0.76 -9.33 -6.61
CA PHE A 80 -1.79 -9.38 -7.65
C PHE A 80 -1.76 -10.73 -8.36
N LYS A 81 -2.81 -11.55 -8.19
CA LYS A 81 -2.89 -12.87 -8.86
C LYS A 81 -3.51 -12.82 -10.25
N CYS A 82 -4.32 -11.80 -10.55
CA CYS A 82 -4.97 -11.60 -11.84
C CYS A 82 -5.02 -10.11 -12.16
N PHE A 83 -3.88 -9.51 -12.53
CA PHE A 83 -3.86 -8.11 -12.95
C PHE A 83 -4.55 -8.01 -14.32
N ASP A 84 -5.87 -7.86 -14.31
CA ASP A 84 -6.61 -7.56 -15.53
C ASP A 84 -6.01 -6.30 -16.17
N LYS A 85 -5.85 -6.29 -17.50
CA LYS A 85 -5.07 -5.27 -18.25
C LYS A 85 -5.63 -3.84 -18.17
N LYS A 86 -6.65 -3.61 -17.34
CA LYS A 86 -7.36 -2.34 -17.25
C LYS A 86 -6.65 -1.41 -16.26
N GLU A 87 -6.29 -0.23 -16.75
CA GLU A 87 -5.63 0.88 -16.02
C GLU A 87 -6.29 1.26 -14.69
N ARG A 88 -7.57 0.90 -14.48
CA ARG A 88 -8.36 1.27 -13.29
C ARG A 88 -7.70 0.86 -11.98
N SER A 89 -6.99 -0.27 -11.94
CA SER A 89 -6.30 -0.73 -10.73
C SER A 89 -5.13 0.17 -10.33
N ASN A 90 -4.48 0.85 -11.28
CA ASN A 90 -3.31 1.69 -11.01
C ASN A 90 -3.68 2.91 -10.19
N ASN A 91 -4.82 3.55 -10.48
CA ASN A 91 -5.28 4.73 -9.74
C ASN A 91 -5.47 4.41 -8.25
N TYR A 92 -5.99 3.23 -7.92
CA TYR A 92 -6.17 2.78 -6.54
C TYR A 92 -4.83 2.49 -5.85
N ILE A 93 -3.85 1.94 -6.57
CA ILE A 93 -2.49 1.76 -6.03
C ILE A 93 -1.86 3.12 -5.73
N LEU A 94 -1.96 4.08 -6.66
CA LEU A 94 -1.43 5.43 -6.46
C LEU A 94 -2.13 6.16 -5.31
N GLU A 95 -3.43 5.95 -5.13
CA GLU A 95 -4.19 6.46 -3.99
C GLU A 95 -3.71 5.82 -2.66
N LEU A 96 -3.44 4.51 -2.63
CA LEU A 96 -2.84 3.84 -1.48
C LEU A 96 -1.50 4.47 -1.12
N LEU A 97 -0.63 4.63 -2.11
CA LEU A 97 0.70 5.18 -1.91
C LEU A 97 0.65 6.63 -1.42
N SER A 98 -0.30 7.42 -1.92
CA SER A 98 -0.45 8.83 -1.56
C SER A 98 -1.01 9.03 -0.16
N ASN A 99 -1.91 8.16 0.30
CA ASN A 99 -2.67 8.36 1.53
C ASN A 99 -2.30 7.37 2.65
N GLY A 100 -1.55 6.32 2.32
CA GLY A 100 -1.23 5.22 3.23
C GLY A 100 -0.07 5.50 4.18
N GLY A 101 0.73 6.54 3.94
CA GLY A 101 1.97 6.82 4.70
C GLY A 101 1.77 7.00 6.21
N LYS A 102 0.56 7.39 6.65
CA LYS A 102 0.20 7.48 8.07
C LYS A 102 0.06 6.10 8.76
N ASN A 103 -0.28 5.06 8.00
CA ASN A 103 -0.68 3.76 8.52
C ASN A 103 0.29 2.64 8.12
N ILE A 104 1.10 2.87 7.08
CA ILE A 104 1.93 1.87 6.43
C ILE A 104 3.28 2.51 6.11
N HIS A 105 4.34 1.94 6.67
CA HIS A 105 5.70 2.44 6.45
C HIS A 105 6.31 1.94 5.14
N LEU A 106 6.18 0.64 4.88
CA LEU A 106 6.70 -0.05 3.71
C LEU A 106 5.57 -0.78 2.97
N ILE A 107 5.49 -0.59 1.65
CA ILE A 107 4.70 -1.45 0.77
C ILE A 107 5.61 -2.23 -0.15
N ARG A 108 5.40 -3.54 -0.20
CA ARG A 108 6.06 -4.44 -1.14
C ARG A 108 5.07 -4.89 -2.19
N PHE A 109 5.32 -4.56 -3.46
CA PHE A 109 4.57 -5.07 -4.59
C PHE A 109 5.33 -6.24 -5.23
N ASN A 110 4.60 -7.31 -5.54
CA ASN A 110 5.06 -8.28 -6.53
C ASN A 110 4.32 -7.99 -7.84
N ILE A 111 5.04 -7.42 -8.81
CA ILE A 111 4.46 -7.06 -10.11
C ILE A 111 5.23 -7.69 -11.26
N GLU A 112 4.51 -7.97 -12.32
CA GLU A 112 5.08 -8.55 -13.54
C GLU A 112 5.52 -7.49 -14.56
N LYS A 113 5.20 -6.20 -14.35
CA LYS A 113 5.28 -5.17 -15.39
C LYS A 113 5.91 -3.86 -14.95
N GLN A 114 6.83 -3.36 -15.77
CA GLN A 114 7.47 -2.04 -15.66
C GLN A 114 6.47 -0.87 -15.58
N ALA A 115 5.30 -1.01 -16.21
CA ALA A 115 4.32 0.07 -16.31
C ALA A 115 3.86 0.64 -14.95
N LEU A 116 3.77 -0.17 -13.89
CA LEU A 116 3.40 0.36 -12.57
C LEU A 116 4.53 1.21 -11.96
N LEU A 117 5.79 0.81 -12.16
CA LEU A 117 6.92 1.62 -11.73
C LEU A 117 6.92 2.97 -12.45
N ASP A 118 6.77 2.98 -13.78
CA ASP A 118 6.73 4.23 -14.56
C ASP A 118 5.59 5.16 -14.09
N LEU A 119 4.44 4.59 -13.72
CA LEU A 119 3.32 5.33 -13.14
C LEU A 119 3.62 5.88 -11.75
N ILE A 120 4.30 5.11 -10.88
CA ILE A 120 4.73 5.57 -9.55
C ILE A 120 5.71 6.73 -9.69
N ILE A 121 6.71 6.60 -10.57
CA ILE A 121 7.69 7.66 -10.85
C ILE A 121 6.98 8.93 -11.30
N LYS A 122 6.16 8.84 -12.34
CA LYS A 122 5.40 9.98 -12.87
C LYS A 122 4.50 10.62 -11.81
N HIS A 123 3.90 9.81 -10.93
CA HIS A 123 3.06 10.33 -9.85
C HIS A 123 3.89 11.09 -8.81
N ILE A 124 5.04 10.55 -8.42
CA ILE A 124 6.00 11.21 -7.53
C ILE A 124 6.46 12.55 -8.09
N GLU A 125 6.75 12.62 -9.40
CA GLU A 125 7.18 13.86 -10.06
C GLU A 125 6.08 14.93 -10.07
N THR A 126 4.82 14.53 -10.24
CA THR A 126 3.72 15.46 -10.59
C THR A 126 2.78 15.81 -9.43
N LYS A 127 2.79 15.06 -8.33
CA LYS A 127 1.88 15.21 -7.18
C LYS A 127 2.64 15.55 -5.90
N ASP A 128 1.96 16.23 -4.97
CA ASP A 128 2.51 16.39 -3.61
C ASP A 128 2.58 15.02 -2.92
N CYS A 129 3.76 14.69 -2.40
CA CYS A 129 4.06 13.43 -1.74
C CYS A 129 4.31 13.59 -0.22
N SER A 130 3.78 14.65 0.38
CA SER A 130 3.85 14.90 1.82
C SER A 130 3.35 13.71 2.66
N THR A 131 2.20 13.12 2.32
CA THR A 131 1.60 11.94 2.98
C THR A 131 1.97 10.61 2.34
N PHE A 132 2.86 10.63 1.35
CA PHE A 132 3.23 9.46 0.57
C PHE A 132 4.00 8.45 1.41
N ILE A 133 3.84 7.16 1.07
CA ILE A 133 4.53 6.07 1.75
C ILE A 133 6.04 6.23 1.62
N SER A 134 6.75 6.00 2.73
CA SER A 134 8.17 6.30 2.84
C SER A 134 9.05 5.28 2.11
N TYR A 135 8.58 4.05 1.96
CA TYR A 135 9.35 2.99 1.33
C TYR A 135 8.45 2.12 0.44
N ILE A 136 8.85 1.94 -0.80
CA ILE A 136 8.19 1.05 -1.75
C ILE A 136 9.21 0.06 -2.27
N GLU A 137 8.95 -1.22 -2.09
CA GLU A 137 9.69 -2.30 -2.71
C GLU A 137 8.88 -2.86 -3.87
N ILE A 138 9.51 -2.99 -5.02
CA ILE A 138 8.90 -3.54 -6.22
C ILE A 138 9.74 -4.72 -6.66
N ILE A 139 9.17 -5.91 -6.55
CA ILE A 139 9.76 -7.14 -7.06
C ILE A 139 9.30 -7.32 -8.50
N LEU A 140 10.25 -7.30 -9.43
CA LEU A 140 10.05 -7.45 -10.86
C LEU A 140 10.43 -8.87 -11.29
N ASN A 141 9.47 -9.64 -11.76
CA ASN A 141 9.72 -11.03 -12.18
C ASN A 141 10.51 -11.17 -13.51
N GLN A 142 11.07 -10.08 -14.06
CA GLN A 142 11.81 -10.09 -15.33
C GLN A 142 13.09 -9.23 -15.26
N ASP A 143 14.20 -9.77 -15.77
CA ASP A 143 15.58 -9.24 -15.64
C ASP A 143 15.92 -7.98 -16.45
N LYS A 144 15.00 -7.45 -17.26
CA LYS A 144 15.34 -6.43 -18.28
C LYS A 144 15.05 -4.99 -17.90
N THR A 145 14.84 -4.69 -16.62
CA THR A 145 14.55 -3.31 -16.22
C THR A 145 15.77 -2.43 -16.37
N VAL A 146 15.64 -1.30 -17.03
CA VAL A 146 16.69 -0.28 -17.11
C VAL A 146 16.23 0.90 -16.27
N ILE A 147 16.88 1.12 -15.13
CA ILE A 147 16.67 2.33 -14.33
C ILE A 147 17.56 3.40 -14.94
N LYS A 148 16.95 4.45 -15.47
CA LYS A 148 17.68 5.58 -16.06
C LYS A 148 18.11 6.61 -15.02
N GLU A 149 17.34 6.73 -13.94
CA GLU A 149 17.52 7.76 -12.92
C GLU A 149 17.38 7.17 -11.52
N ASN A 150 18.39 7.41 -10.68
CA ASN A 150 18.44 6.90 -9.30
C ASN A 150 17.84 7.89 -8.29
N ILE A 151 17.48 9.10 -8.73
CA ILE A 151 16.91 10.16 -7.90
C ILE A 151 15.74 10.78 -8.64
N ILE A 152 14.59 10.87 -7.97
CA ILE A 152 13.39 11.53 -8.46
C ILE A 152 13.09 12.73 -7.57
N LEU A 153 12.98 13.89 -8.20
CA LEU A 153 12.62 15.14 -7.56
C LEU A 153 11.09 15.28 -7.52
N ASN A 154 10.53 15.52 -6.35
CA ASN A 154 9.13 15.91 -6.26
C ASN A 154 8.97 17.39 -6.64
N SER A 155 8.44 17.67 -7.83
CA SER A 155 8.32 19.06 -8.32
C SER A 155 7.41 19.94 -7.46
N ARG A 156 6.50 19.35 -6.68
CA ARG A 156 5.55 20.05 -5.80
C ARG A 156 6.10 20.30 -4.41
N ASN A 157 7.07 19.51 -3.96
CA ASN A 157 7.75 19.63 -2.68
C ASN A 157 9.23 19.19 -2.82
N PRO A 158 10.12 20.09 -3.28
CA PRO A 158 11.52 19.76 -3.55
C PRO A 158 12.32 19.26 -2.34
N LYS A 159 11.81 19.45 -1.11
CA LYS A 159 12.41 18.90 0.12
C LYS A 159 12.24 17.39 0.24
N ILE A 160 11.31 16.81 -0.53
CA ILE A 160 11.05 15.39 -0.58
C ILE A 160 11.71 14.83 -1.84
N LEU A 161 12.72 13.98 -1.62
CA LEU A 161 13.43 13.27 -2.67
C LEU A 161 13.10 11.79 -2.60
N PHE A 162 13.07 11.13 -3.75
CA PHE A 162 12.95 9.69 -3.81
C PHE A 162 14.20 9.11 -4.46
N LYS A 163 14.79 8.11 -3.82
CA LYS A 163 15.93 7.38 -4.40
C LYS A 163 15.47 6.02 -4.87
N ILE A 164 15.86 5.66 -6.10
CA ILE A 164 15.65 4.34 -6.67
C ILE A 164 16.94 3.55 -6.56
N TYR A 165 16.86 2.37 -5.94
CA TYR A 165 17.96 1.42 -5.86
C TYR A 165 17.56 0.11 -6.52
N ARG A 166 18.54 -0.54 -7.15
CA ARG A 166 18.45 -1.94 -7.53
C ARG A 166 19.17 -2.76 -6.46
N ASP A 167 18.51 -3.80 -5.96
CA ASP A 167 19.19 -4.79 -5.13
C ASP A 167 20.01 -5.72 -6.04
N GLU A 168 21.33 -5.60 -5.99
CA GLU A 168 22.26 -6.40 -6.79
C GLU A 168 22.31 -7.87 -6.36
N MET A 169 21.97 -8.18 -5.10
CA MET A 169 21.93 -9.56 -4.59
C MET A 169 20.70 -10.31 -5.11
N CYS A 170 19.59 -9.59 -5.30
CA CYS A 170 18.32 -10.18 -5.71
C CYS A 170 17.93 -9.89 -7.17
N GLY A 171 18.65 -9.03 -7.90
CA GLY A 171 18.52 -8.73 -9.35
C GLY A 171 17.20 -8.07 -9.79
N HIS A 172 16.15 -8.29 -9.01
CA HIS A 172 14.74 -8.12 -9.35
C HIS A 172 14.03 -7.14 -8.41
N ILE A 173 14.70 -6.65 -7.35
CA ILE A 173 14.06 -5.77 -6.37
C ILE A 173 14.48 -4.32 -6.65
N LEU A 174 13.47 -3.47 -6.83
CA LEU A 174 13.62 -2.03 -6.91
C LEU A 174 13.06 -1.39 -5.65
N ILE A 175 13.85 -0.51 -5.06
CA ILE A 175 13.50 0.19 -3.83
C ILE A 175 13.31 1.66 -4.18
N VAL A 176 12.13 2.20 -3.91
CA VAL A 176 11.85 3.64 -3.95
C VAL A 176 11.74 4.13 -2.51
N LYS A 177 12.72 4.91 -2.06
CA LYS A 177 12.81 5.41 -0.68
C LYS A 177 12.65 6.93 -0.65
N LYS A 178 11.71 7.42 0.17
CA LYS A 178 11.58 8.82 0.54
C LYS A 178 12.76 9.23 1.43
N VAL A 179 13.40 10.34 1.09
CA VAL A 179 14.54 10.90 1.81
C VAL A 179 14.25 12.38 2.06
N ASP A 180 14.47 12.82 3.29
CA ASP A 180 14.44 14.25 3.60
C ASP A 180 15.70 14.88 3.01
N GLY A 181 15.51 15.81 2.08
CA GLY A 181 16.61 16.54 1.44
C GLY A 181 16.82 17.89 2.12
N GLU A 182 18.06 18.15 2.55
CA GLU A 182 18.66 19.47 2.36
C GLU A 182 19.38 19.40 1.01
N LEU A 183 18.96 20.25 0.07
CA LEU A 183 19.65 20.44 -1.22
C LEU A 183 20.89 21.30 -1.01
#